data_AF-A0A355QFW7-F1
#
_entry.id   AF-A0A355QFW7-F1
#
_cell.length_a   1.000
_cell.length_b   1.000
_cell.length_c   1.000
_cell.angle_alpha   90.00
_cell.angle_beta   90.00
_cell.angle_gamma   90.00
#
_symmetry.space_group_name_H-M   'P 1'
#
loop_
_entity.id
_entity.type
_entity.pdbx_description
1 polymer ?
#
loop_
_entity_poly.entity_id
_entity_poly.type
_entity_poly.pdbx_seq_one_letter_code
_entity_poly.pdbx_strand_id
1 'polypeptide(L)' 'VVVASGTPADDVAGGAGWSVDGDDVSGWAEALDRALGDAEARRVAAAAGLRRAAEFSWEASAEQLERAWRLALDTAG' A
#
# COMPACT_ATOMS: atom_id res chain seq x y z
N VAL A 1 -1.74 3.04 -8.06
CA VAL A 1 -0.71 3.96 -7.54
C VAL A 1 0.63 3.60 -8.18
N VAL A 2 1.58 4.53 -8.24
CA VAL A 2 2.98 4.25 -8.59
C VAL A 2 3.80 4.63 -7.35
N VAL A 3 4.61 3.71 -6.83
CA VAL A 3 5.33 3.88 -5.56
C VAL A 3 6.79 3.45 -5.70
N ALA A 4 7.65 4.00 -4.84
CA ALA A 4 9.05 3.59 -4.76
C ALA A 4 9.16 2.23 -4.07
N SER A 5 9.91 1.30 -4.68
CA SER A 5 10.11 -0.05 -4.17
C SER A 5 10.83 -0.07 -2.82
N GLY A 6 10.42 -0.96 -1.93
CA GLY A 6 11.05 -1.12 -0.60
C GLY A 6 10.73 0.00 0.40
N THR A 7 9.77 0.88 0.07
CA THR A 7 9.26 1.88 1.00
C THR A 7 7.99 1.38 1.70
N PRO A 8 7.58 1.98 2.84
CA PRO A 8 6.30 1.63 3.47
C PRO A 8 5.09 1.80 2.54
N ALA A 9 5.18 2.70 1.55
CA ALA A 9 4.14 2.86 0.55
C ALA A 9 4.02 1.64 -0.38
N ASP A 10 5.14 0.96 -0.66
CA ASP A 10 5.18 -0.29 -1.41
C ASP A 10 4.53 -1.44 -0.64
N ASP A 11 4.83 -1.54 0.67
CA ASP A 11 4.22 -2.53 1.56
C ASP A 11 2.70 -2.35 1.66
N VAL A 12 2.25 -1.09 1.78
CA VAL A 12 0.82 -0.75 1.81
C VAL A 12 0.17 -1.07 0.46
N ALA A 13 0.80 -0.68 -0.64
CA ALA A 13 0.32 -0.99 -1.98
C ALA A 13 0.22 -2.51 -2.21
N GLY A 14 1.13 -3.31 -1.64
CA GLY A 14 1.03 -4.77 -1.63
C GLY A 14 0.93 -5.38 -3.03
N GLY A 15 1.64 -4.81 -4.00
CA GLY A 15 1.59 -5.21 -5.42
C GLY A 15 0.39 -4.63 -6.20
N ALA A 16 -0.44 -3.79 -5.60
CA ALA A 16 -1.47 -3.05 -6.32
C ALA A 16 -0.90 -1.81 -7.04
N GLY A 17 -0.88 -1.85 -8.36
CA GLY A 17 -0.30 -0.78 -9.19
C GLY A 17 1.13 -1.11 -9.59
N TRP A 18 2.02 -0.14 -9.50
CA TRP A 18 3.41 -0.26 -9.95
C TRP A 18 4.38 0.09 -8.82
N SER A 19 5.42 -0.73 -8.69
CA SER A 19 6.55 -0.52 -7.79
C SER A 19 7.79 -0.31 -8.66
N VAL A 20 8.50 0.80 -8.42
CA VAL A 20 9.62 1.26 -9.24
C VAL A 20 10.80 1.55 -8.33
N ASP A 21 12.02 1.22 -8.76
CA ASP A 21 13.23 1.64 -8.05
C ASP A 21 13.21 3.17 -7.82
N GLY A 22 13.56 3.61 -6.61
CA GLY A 22 13.49 5.01 -6.22
C GLY A 22 14.37 5.93 -7.07
N ASP A 23 15.50 5.41 -7.57
CA ASP A 23 16.47 6.18 -8.35
C ASP A 23 16.30 5.98 -9.88
N ASP A 24 15.36 5.13 -10.32
CA ASP A 24 15.10 4.85 -11.74
C ASP A 24 14.10 5.84 -12.36
N VAL A 25 14.60 7.01 -12.75
CA VAL A 25 13.81 8.07 -13.41
C VAL A 25 13.05 7.56 -14.65
N SER A 26 13.66 6.69 -15.45
CA SER A 26 13.02 6.13 -16.65
C SER A 26 11.86 5.21 -16.30
N GLY A 27 12.06 4.31 -15.32
CA GLY A 27 11.00 3.46 -14.80
C GLY A 27 9.81 4.25 -14.25
N TRP A 28 10.06 5.38 -13.59
CA TRP A 28 8.99 6.28 -13.14
C TRP A 28 8.19 6.88 -14.29
N ALA A 29 8.89 7.37 -15.31
CA ALA A 29 8.24 7.95 -16.49
C ALA A 29 7.37 6.90 -17.21
N GLU A 30 7.88 5.68 -17.40
CA GLU A 30 7.14 4.59 -18.04
C GLU A 30 5.93 4.14 -17.21
N ALA A 31 6.08 4.00 -15.90
CA ALA A 31 4.98 3.60 -15.02
C ALA A 31 3.86 4.65 -14.99
N LEU A 32 4.23 5.94 -14.95
CA LEU A 32 3.28 7.04 -15.01
C LEU A 32 2.58 7.13 -16.38
N ASP A 33 3.33 7.00 -17.47
CA ASP A 33 2.77 7.00 -18.82
C ASP A 33 1.76 5.86 -18.98
N ARG A 34 2.10 4.65 -18.52
CA ARG A 34 1.17 3.51 -18.52
C ARG A 34 -0.05 3.75 -17.65
N ALA A 35 0.12 4.29 -16.44
CA ALA A 35 -1.00 4.58 -15.55
C ALA A 35 -2.01 5.57 -16.17
N LEU A 36 -1.53 6.53 -16.94
CA LEU A 36 -2.35 7.57 -17.58
C LEU A 36 -2.90 7.12 -18.94
N GLY A 37 -2.06 6.54 -19.78
CA GLY A 37 -2.35 6.20 -21.17
C GLY A 37 -3.03 4.85 -21.39
N ASP A 38 -2.82 3.86 -20.52
CA ASP A 38 -3.42 2.52 -20.65
C ASP A 38 -4.62 2.37 -19.70
N ALA A 39 -5.82 2.52 -20.26
CA ALA A 39 -7.06 2.44 -19.51
C ALA A 39 -7.31 1.06 -18.88
N GLU A 40 -6.91 -0.01 -19.56
CA GLU A 40 -7.12 -1.37 -19.05
C GLU A 40 -6.13 -1.68 -17.92
N ALA A 41 -4.86 -1.34 -18.09
CA ALA A 41 -3.87 -1.48 -17.02
C ALA A 41 -4.27 -0.66 -15.78
N ARG A 42 -4.76 0.58 -15.97
CA ARG A 42 -5.28 1.39 -14.87
C ARG A 42 -6.48 0.74 -14.19
N ARG A 43 -7.42 0.15 -14.94
CA ARG A 43 -8.59 -0.54 -14.38
C ARG A 43 -8.17 -1.76 -13.55
N VAL A 44 -7.23 -2.56 -14.04
CA VAL A 44 -6.68 -3.71 -13.31
C VAL A 44 -5.99 -3.28 -12.02
N ALA A 45 -5.15 -2.25 -12.09
CA ALA A 45 -4.46 -1.69 -10.92
C ALA A 45 -5.46 -1.13 -9.89
N ALA A 46 -6.51 -0.43 -10.32
CA ALA A 46 -7.54 0.10 -9.44
C ALA A 46 -8.32 -1.04 -8.75
N ALA A 47 -8.71 -2.08 -9.49
CA ALA A 47 -9.39 -3.23 -8.91
C ALA A 47 -8.52 -3.98 -7.90
N ALA A 48 -7.22 -4.12 -8.16
CA ALA A 48 -6.26 -4.67 -7.20
C ALA A 48 -6.14 -3.80 -5.94
N GLY A 49 -6.06 -2.48 -6.12
CA GLY A 49 -5.99 -1.52 -5.01
C GLY A 49 -7.24 -1.57 -4.12
N LEU A 50 -8.43 -1.68 -4.71
CA LEU A 50 -9.67 -1.82 -3.95
C LEU A 50 -9.70 -3.13 -3.13
N ARG A 51 -9.24 -4.25 -3.71
CA ARG A 51 -9.13 -5.52 -2.97
C ARG A 51 -8.15 -5.39 -1.80
N ARG A 52 -6.97 -4.81 -2.04
CA ARG A 52 -5.95 -4.59 -1.00
C ARG A 52 -6.45 -3.66 0.10
N ALA A 53 -7.10 -2.55 -0.26
CA ALA A 53 -7.65 -1.60 0.70
C ALA A 53 -8.71 -2.24 1.61
N ALA A 54 -9.49 -3.18 1.10
CA ALA A 54 -10.50 -3.90 1.88
C ALA A 54 -9.92 -4.81 2.99
N GLU A 55 -8.61 -5.10 2.96
CA GLU A 55 -7.93 -5.84 4.03
C GLU A 55 -7.65 -4.97 5.27
N PHE A 56 -7.77 -3.64 5.14
CA PHE A 56 -7.57 -2.71 6.23
C PHE A 56 -8.91 -2.16 6.73
N SER A 57 -9.11 -2.18 8.04
CA SER A 57 -10.28 -1.59 8.69
C SER A 57 -9.91 -0.81 9.95
N TRP A 58 -10.77 0.14 10.30
CA TRP A 58 -10.63 0.91 11.54
C TRP A 58 -10.83 0.02 12.76
N GLU A 59 -11.76 -0.93 12.68
CA GLU A 59 -12.03 -1.91 13.73
C GLU A 59 -10.79 -2.75 14.03
N ALA A 60 -10.15 -3.32 13.01
CA ALA A 60 -8.92 -4.09 13.19
C ALA A 60 -7.79 -3.25 13.79
N SER A 61 -7.70 -1.97 13.41
CA SER A 61 -6.73 -1.02 13.95
C SER A 61 -7.00 -0.72 15.43
N ALA A 62 -8.26 -0.49 15.79
CA ALA A 62 -8.68 -0.25 17.17
C ALA A 62 -8.42 -1.48 18.07
N GLU A 63 -8.73 -2.68 17.59
CA GLU A 63 -8.43 -3.93 18.30
C GLU A 63 -6.92 -4.13 18.53
N GLN A 64 -6.09 -3.85 17.52
CA GLN A 64 -4.63 -3.91 17.65
C GLN A 64 -4.13 -2.92 18.71
N LEU A 65 -4.66 -1.69 18.69
CA LEU A 65 -4.32 -0.66 19.66
C LEU A 65 -4.74 -1.03 21.08
N GLU A 66 -5.96 -1.56 21.26
CA GLU A 66 -6.45 -2.02 22.56
C GLU A 66 -5.55 -3.12 23.13
N ARG A 67 -5.18 -4.12 22.31
CA ARG A 67 -4.27 -5.20 22.73
C ARG A 67 -2.91 -4.65 23.18
N ALA A 68 -2.35 -3.69 22.44
CA ALA A 68 -1.08 -3.07 22.81
C ALA A 68 -1.17 -2.36 24.16
N TRP A 69 -2.27 -1.65 24.44
CA TRP A 69 -2.48 -0.98 25.71
C TRP A 69 -2.64 -1.96 26.88
N ARG A 70 -3.39 -3.05 26.70
CA ARG A 70 -3.52 -4.09 27.74
C ARG A 70 -2.16 -4.67 28.12
N LEU A 71 -1.34 -5.01 27.12
CA LEU A 71 0.02 -5.53 27.35
C LEU A 71 0.90 -4.53 28.11
N ALA A 72 0.84 -3.25 27.73
CA ALA A 72 1.62 -2.20 28.38
C ALA A 72 1.25 -2.01 29.85
N LEU A 73 -0.05 -2.10 30.18
CA LEU A 73 -0.55 -2.01 31.56
C LEU A 73 -0.21 -3.25 32.38
N ASP A 74 -0.29 -4.45 31.79
CA ASP A 74 0.04 -5.71 32.47
C ASP A 74 1.55 -5.82 32.79
N THR A 75 2.41 -5.21 31.98
CA THR A 75 3.88 -5.21 32.20
C THR A 75 4.31 -4.20 33.27
N ALA A 76 3.44 -3.27 33.66
CA ALA A 76 3.73 -2.22 34.62
C ALA A 76 3.35 -2.56 36.09
N GLY A 77 2.70 -3.71 36.31
CA GLY A 77 2.32 -4.22 37.65
C GLY A 77 3.21 -5.35 38.11
#